data_AF-A0A7C7ERT6-F1
#
_entry.id   AF-A0A7C7ERT6-F1
#
_cell.length_a   1.000
_cell.length_b   1.000
_cell.length_c   1.000
_cell.angle_alpha   90.00
_cell.angle_beta   90.00
_cell.angle_gamma   90.00
#
_symmetry.space_group_name_H-M   'P 1'
#
loop_
_entity.id
_entity.type
_entity.pdbx_description
1 polymer ?
#
loop_
_entity_poly.entity_id
_entity_poly.type
_entity_poly.pdbx_seq_one_letter_code
_entity_poly.pdbx_strand_id
1 'polypeptide(L)'
;MKKSWKPLAVLFVLFAFALFAIACKKEPLDPELELTRTAYELEIGATTDIGYTIKNEKDGLTVLFASEDDEVATVDSAGKITAIAEGETVITVVIDGYPETEKEIAVSILGFPLTLTGPNSVNVGETITLTATDRNRPDNTVLWESENQQIASVDENGTVTGIAPGTVTIKIYSKVTTDTLEKEITVVQPEPVAVEVSVRGNPRIIVLSEIRLKHKVSPAGANQNVTWRSSDENIATVDQEGRVYCLHSGTVDIIAVADGGVEGSITLNIEVDPIEIIKSFHVANPIARYVTTYGNSEKSELVYGSVSRYFPGPLNLREQIIDITPTIDGAPNPYIGQVATPAMIQAAEMKTVRSGILKPEIKSIIYHDTGNNDIGTNAANHAAFMVGPYNNLVRSWHYTVDDEEVIQHLPDNEVGWQGDTYAAYTTTIGIETCVDQNSDLYTTWHRTAKLMATLLVKYDLKVSDIKQHYDFSQKNCPQTLRRNNLYANAISLVEAEYLALTELSGYTITFTSSNTEYVDNYGRIVKLLDQPIRVGYMVTVSDGKGYNESIFLYSDLPAKP
;
A
#
# COMPACT_ATOMS: atom_id res chain seq x y z
N MET A 1 12.39 8.07 84.90
CA MET A 1 12.80 8.89 86.07
C MET A 1 11.72 8.73 87.14
N LYS A 2 11.99 7.93 88.19
CA LYS A 2 12.21 8.37 89.59
C LYS A 2 11.02 9.18 90.13
N LYS A 3 10.23 8.77 91.13
CA LYS A 3 10.54 8.14 92.44
C LYS A 3 9.19 7.75 93.10
N SER A 4 8.99 6.56 93.72
CA SER A 4 9.43 6.15 95.08
C SER A 4 8.72 6.96 96.18
N TRP A 5 8.09 6.48 97.27
CA TRP A 5 8.29 5.31 98.15
C TRP A 5 7.19 5.40 99.27
N LYS A 6 6.51 4.30 99.65
CA LYS A 6 6.65 3.49 100.91
C LYS A 6 6.15 4.17 102.23
N PRO A 7 6.03 3.48 103.39
CA PRO A 7 5.32 2.24 103.76
C PRO A 7 4.75 2.27 105.23
N LEU A 8 4.44 1.09 105.81
CA LEU A 8 4.32 0.75 107.27
C LEU A 8 3.02 1.23 107.98
N ALA A 9 2.42 0.59 109.00
CA ALA A 9 2.71 -0.56 109.87
C ALA A 9 1.42 -0.81 110.72
N VAL A 10 0.94 -2.06 110.90
CA VAL A 10 1.08 -2.89 112.13
C VAL A 10 -0.05 -2.76 113.18
N LEU A 11 -0.53 -3.95 113.60
CA LEU A 11 -1.08 -4.40 114.89
C LEU A 11 -2.61 -4.39 115.21
N PHE A 12 -3.04 -5.63 115.50
CA PHE A 12 -4.05 -6.13 116.45
C PHE A 12 -4.76 -5.14 117.39
N VAL A 13 -6.06 -5.37 117.63
CA VAL A 13 -6.60 -5.95 118.89
C VAL A 13 -8.09 -6.32 118.70
N LEU A 14 -8.41 -7.55 119.09
CA LEU A 14 -9.75 -8.09 119.32
C LEU A 14 -10.39 -7.43 120.55
N PHE A 15 -11.64 -6.98 120.47
CA PHE A 15 -12.57 -7.09 121.61
C PHE A 15 -14.02 -7.06 121.13
N ALA A 16 -14.76 -8.11 121.50
CA ALA A 16 -16.20 -8.25 121.30
C ALA A 16 -16.97 -7.36 122.29
N PHE A 17 -18.05 -6.72 121.84
CA PHE A 17 -19.16 -6.33 122.72
C PHE A 17 -20.49 -6.37 121.95
N ALA A 18 -21.51 -6.83 122.65
CA ALA A 18 -22.77 -7.34 122.13
C ALA A 18 -23.77 -6.25 121.69
N LEU A 19 -24.59 -6.69 120.72
CA LEU A 19 -25.92 -6.25 120.30
C LEU A 19 -26.56 -5.04 120.99
N PHE A 20 -26.81 -4.00 120.17
CA PHE A 20 -28.11 -3.33 120.09
C PHE A 20 -28.54 -3.31 118.61
N ALA A 21 -29.53 -4.11 118.26
CA ALA A 21 -30.09 -4.16 116.91
C ALA A 21 -31.13 -3.03 116.76
N ILE A 22 -30.69 -1.91 116.19
CA ILE A 22 -31.58 -0.93 115.56
C ILE A 22 -31.78 -1.40 114.13
N ALA A 23 -33.02 -1.74 113.78
CA ALA A 23 -33.41 -2.08 112.43
C ALA A 23 -33.27 -0.86 111.51
N CYS A 24 -32.16 -0.80 110.79
CA CYS A 24 -31.95 0.13 109.68
C CYS A 24 -32.79 -0.40 108.51
N LYS A 25 -33.84 0.34 108.10
CA LYS A 25 -34.46 0.12 106.79
C LYS A 25 -33.36 0.33 105.74
N LYS A 26 -33.07 -0.71 104.96
CA LYS A 26 -32.22 -0.61 103.77
C LYS A 26 -32.95 0.34 102.81
N GLU A 27 -32.36 1.49 102.47
CA GLU A 27 -32.91 2.32 101.40
C GLU A 27 -33.02 1.48 100.13
N PRO A 28 -34.09 1.63 99.33
CA PRO A 28 -34.20 0.92 98.06
C PRO A 28 -33.03 1.35 97.18
N LEU A 29 -32.25 0.36 96.73
CA LEU A 29 -31.12 0.60 95.84
C LEU A 29 -31.63 1.29 94.56
N ASP A 30 -30.85 2.24 94.06
CA ASP A 30 -31.12 2.87 92.76
C ASP A 30 -30.91 1.86 91.62
N PRO A 31 -31.67 2.00 90.52
CA PRO A 31 -31.53 1.15 89.37
C PRO A 31 -30.13 1.31 88.76
N GLU A 32 -29.53 0.21 88.32
CA GLU A 32 -28.21 0.20 87.69
C GLU A 32 -28.35 -0.33 86.26
N LEU A 33 -27.84 0.44 85.29
CA LEU A 33 -27.87 0.09 83.87
C LEU A 33 -26.58 -0.61 83.46
N GLU A 34 -26.69 -1.84 82.96
CA GLU A 34 -25.59 -2.59 82.35
C GLU A 34 -25.87 -2.81 80.87
N LEU A 35 -24.94 -2.36 80.01
CA LEU A 35 -25.00 -2.60 78.57
C LEU A 35 -24.38 -3.96 78.22
N THR A 36 -25.00 -4.68 77.29
CA THR A 36 -24.44 -5.92 76.73
C THR A 36 -23.21 -5.63 75.86
N ARG A 37 -23.17 -4.47 75.19
CA ARG A 37 -22.05 -3.98 74.37
C ARG A 37 -21.95 -2.46 74.50
N THR A 38 -20.72 -1.95 74.45
CA THR A 38 -20.43 -0.51 74.47
C THR A 38 -19.93 0.01 73.11
N ALA A 39 -19.91 -0.86 72.09
CA ALA A 39 -19.53 -0.47 70.73
C ALA A 39 -20.21 -1.34 69.66
N TYR A 40 -20.61 -0.68 68.58
CA TYR A 40 -21.13 -1.29 67.35
C TYR A 40 -20.34 -0.80 66.13
N GLU A 41 -20.08 -1.71 65.21
CA GLU A 41 -19.51 -1.43 63.89
C GLU A 41 -20.55 -1.89 62.86
N LEU A 42 -21.07 -0.96 62.07
CA LEU A 42 -22.23 -1.18 61.21
C LEU A 42 -21.94 -0.79 59.76
N GLU A 43 -22.57 -1.48 58.81
CA GLU A 43 -22.65 -1.03 57.41
C GLU A 43 -23.78 0.01 57.27
N ILE A 44 -23.64 0.98 56.37
CA ILE A 44 -24.72 1.94 56.04
C ILE A 44 -26.02 1.19 55.72
N GLY A 45 -27.10 1.57 56.40
CA GLY A 45 -28.43 0.96 56.29
C GLY A 45 -28.68 -0.26 57.19
N ALA A 46 -27.66 -0.77 57.88
CA ALA A 46 -27.84 -1.85 58.85
C ALA A 46 -28.57 -1.35 60.11
N THR A 47 -29.29 -2.25 60.78
CA THR A 47 -29.98 -1.97 62.04
C THR A 47 -29.64 -2.99 63.10
N THR A 48 -29.53 -2.58 64.35
CA THR A 48 -29.25 -3.47 65.48
C THR A 48 -29.90 -2.95 66.76
N ASP A 49 -30.27 -3.83 67.67
CA ASP A 49 -30.88 -3.45 68.94
C ASP A 49 -29.82 -3.29 70.04
N ILE A 50 -29.99 -2.26 70.88
CA ILE A 50 -29.20 -2.07 72.08
C ILE A 50 -29.64 -3.10 73.12
N GLY A 51 -28.73 -4.02 73.45
CA GLY A 51 -28.92 -4.93 74.56
C GLY A 51 -28.52 -4.27 75.88
N TYR A 52 -29.42 -4.25 76.85
CA TYR A 52 -29.15 -3.78 78.21
C TYR A 52 -29.91 -4.59 79.25
N THR A 53 -29.44 -4.56 80.49
CA THR A 53 -30.13 -5.11 81.67
C THR A 53 -30.17 -4.08 82.78
N ILE A 54 -31.29 -4.02 83.51
CA ILE A 54 -31.46 -3.14 84.66
C ILE A 54 -31.39 -3.98 85.94
N LYS A 55 -30.44 -3.69 86.81
CA LYS A 55 -30.40 -4.22 88.19
C LYS A 55 -31.17 -3.31 89.12
N ASN A 56 -31.73 -3.86 90.20
CA ASN A 56 -32.59 -3.15 91.15
C ASN A 56 -33.81 -2.49 90.47
N GLU A 57 -34.41 -3.20 89.51
CA GLU A 57 -35.55 -2.73 88.72
C GLU A 57 -36.73 -2.30 89.61
N LYS A 58 -37.33 -1.16 89.27
CA LYS A 58 -38.50 -0.57 89.92
C LYS A 58 -39.64 -0.50 88.90
N ASP A 59 -40.89 -0.59 89.34
CA ASP A 59 -42.04 -0.47 88.43
C ASP A 59 -42.06 0.91 87.76
N GLY A 60 -42.24 0.94 86.43
CA GLY A 60 -42.41 2.16 85.65
C GLY A 60 -41.13 2.86 85.21
N LEU A 61 -39.96 2.21 85.26
CA LEU A 61 -38.73 2.75 84.68
C LEU A 61 -38.85 2.88 83.15
N THR A 62 -38.33 3.98 82.62
CA THR A 62 -38.22 4.24 81.17
C THR A 62 -36.75 4.41 80.82
N VAL A 63 -36.29 3.75 79.76
CA VAL A 63 -34.93 3.92 79.23
C VAL A 63 -34.99 4.87 78.04
N LEU A 64 -34.15 5.89 78.07
CA LEU A 64 -34.04 6.91 77.03
C LEU A 64 -32.78 6.65 76.21
N PHE A 65 -32.92 6.82 74.90
CA PHE A 65 -31.86 6.71 73.92
C PHE A 65 -31.74 8.02 73.16
N ALA A 66 -30.52 8.46 72.91
CA ALA A 66 -30.25 9.63 72.07
C ALA A 66 -28.98 9.40 71.26
N SER A 67 -29.02 9.71 69.97
CA SER A 67 -27.80 9.81 69.16
C SER A 67 -27.21 11.20 69.28
N GLU A 68 -25.88 11.30 69.37
CA GLU A 68 -25.18 12.58 69.27
C GLU A 68 -25.20 13.15 67.86
N ASP A 69 -25.28 12.28 66.85
CA ASP A 69 -25.33 12.64 65.43
C ASP A 69 -26.28 11.69 64.68
N ASP A 70 -27.54 12.13 64.55
CA ASP A 70 -28.59 11.44 63.80
C ASP A 70 -28.31 11.39 62.28
N GLU A 71 -27.39 12.21 61.74
CA GLU A 71 -26.96 12.11 60.34
C GLU A 71 -26.00 10.93 60.12
N VAL A 72 -25.30 10.50 61.18
CA VAL A 72 -24.43 9.31 61.17
C VAL A 72 -25.23 8.06 61.55
N ALA A 73 -25.88 8.03 62.72
CA ALA A 73 -26.74 6.91 63.14
C ALA A 73 -27.93 7.41 63.94
N THR A 74 -29.12 6.87 63.71
CA THR A 74 -30.30 7.17 64.54
C THR A 74 -30.56 6.04 65.54
N VAL A 75 -31.25 6.35 66.64
CA VAL A 75 -31.76 5.34 67.59
C VAL A 75 -33.22 5.64 67.92
N ASP A 76 -34.09 4.62 67.84
CA ASP A 76 -35.50 4.79 68.18
C ASP A 76 -35.79 4.59 69.68
N SER A 77 -37.03 4.84 70.10
CA SER A 77 -37.45 4.70 71.50
C SER A 77 -37.42 3.26 72.03
N ALA A 78 -37.23 2.26 71.18
CA ALA A 78 -37.05 0.86 71.57
C ALA A 78 -35.56 0.47 71.68
N GLY A 79 -34.64 1.40 71.39
CA GLY A 79 -33.20 1.16 71.41
C GLY A 79 -32.66 0.55 70.11
N LYS A 80 -33.39 0.66 68.99
CA LYS A 80 -32.93 0.15 67.70
C LYS A 80 -32.11 1.21 66.96
N ILE A 81 -30.84 0.91 66.75
CA ILE A 81 -29.88 1.71 65.99
C ILE A 81 -30.13 1.51 64.49
N THR A 82 -30.10 2.58 63.69
CA THR A 82 -30.08 2.53 62.22
C THR A 82 -28.89 3.35 61.71
N ALA A 83 -27.99 2.70 60.97
CA ALA A 83 -26.82 3.36 60.36
C ALA A 83 -27.24 4.19 59.14
N ILE A 84 -26.89 5.48 59.13
CA ILE A 84 -27.33 6.45 58.11
C ILE A 84 -26.18 6.84 57.17
N ALA A 85 -25.03 7.28 57.71
CA ALA A 85 -23.89 7.75 56.92
C ALA A 85 -22.56 7.24 57.50
N GLU A 86 -21.51 7.23 56.66
CA GLU A 86 -20.15 6.94 57.10
C GLU A 86 -19.70 7.94 58.17
N GLY A 87 -19.10 7.44 59.24
CA GLY A 87 -18.62 8.26 60.35
C GLY A 87 -18.66 7.53 61.68
N GLU A 88 -18.35 8.26 62.73
CA GLU A 88 -18.44 7.79 64.11
C GLU A 88 -19.44 8.68 64.86
N THR A 89 -20.32 8.08 65.64
CA THR A 89 -21.25 8.79 66.55
C THR A 89 -21.37 8.02 67.86
N VAL A 90 -21.92 8.66 68.89
CA VAL A 90 -22.18 8.04 70.18
C VAL A 90 -23.68 8.00 70.42
N ILE A 91 -24.16 6.86 70.93
CA ILE A 91 -25.52 6.74 71.45
C ILE A 91 -25.46 6.74 72.97
N THR A 92 -26.18 7.68 73.56
CA THR A 92 -26.36 7.78 75.00
C THR A 92 -27.57 6.95 75.42
N VAL A 93 -27.39 6.14 76.46
CA VAL A 93 -28.45 5.33 77.10
C VAL A 93 -28.55 5.72 78.56
N VAL A 94 -29.73 6.12 79.02
CA VAL A 94 -29.94 6.57 80.40
C VAL A 94 -31.32 6.17 80.90
N ILE A 95 -31.44 5.84 82.19
CA ILE A 95 -32.74 5.59 82.82
C ILE A 95 -33.35 6.95 83.23
N ASP A 96 -34.59 7.20 82.81
CA ASP A 96 -35.30 8.45 83.12
C ASP A 96 -35.40 8.67 84.64
N GLY A 97 -34.98 9.85 85.09
CA GLY A 97 -34.88 10.21 86.51
C GLY A 97 -33.61 9.75 87.24
N TYR A 98 -32.69 9.04 86.57
CA TYR A 98 -31.44 8.52 87.17
C TYR A 98 -30.22 8.84 86.27
N PRO A 99 -29.75 10.10 86.23
CA PRO A 99 -28.68 10.54 85.32
C PRO A 99 -27.34 9.83 85.57
N GLU A 100 -27.09 9.34 86.78
CA GLU A 100 -25.89 8.56 87.11
C GLU A 100 -25.83 7.19 86.40
N THR A 101 -26.92 6.75 85.77
CA THR A 101 -26.98 5.52 84.99
C THR A 101 -26.54 5.69 83.54
N GLU A 102 -26.21 6.91 83.12
CA GLU A 102 -25.81 7.23 81.75
C GLU A 102 -24.63 6.37 81.26
N LYS A 103 -24.80 5.79 80.08
CA LYS A 103 -23.79 5.00 79.37
C LYS A 103 -23.71 5.47 77.93
N GLU A 104 -22.49 5.49 77.41
CA GLU A 104 -22.20 5.77 76.00
C GLU A 104 -21.95 4.48 75.23
N ILE A 105 -22.44 4.42 74.00
CA ILE A 105 -22.20 3.37 73.02
C ILE A 105 -21.55 4.02 71.81
N ALA A 106 -20.30 3.64 71.51
CA ALA A 106 -19.63 4.07 70.29
C ALA A 106 -20.21 3.34 69.07
N VAL A 107 -20.64 4.08 68.06
CA VAL A 107 -21.14 3.55 66.79
C VAL A 107 -20.23 4.03 65.67
N SER A 108 -19.48 3.09 65.08
CA SER A 108 -18.67 3.34 63.89
C SER A 108 -19.37 2.78 62.67
N ILE A 109 -19.60 3.61 61.66
CA ILE A 109 -20.16 3.20 60.38
C ILE A 109 -19.06 3.24 59.33
N LEU A 110 -18.66 2.06 58.89
CA LEU A 110 -17.63 1.94 57.86
C LEU A 110 -18.19 2.37 56.50
N GLY A 111 -17.52 3.34 55.87
CA GLY A 111 -17.59 3.53 54.44
C GLY A 111 -16.76 2.48 53.72
N PHE A 112 -17.24 2.05 52.57
CA PHE A 112 -16.44 1.24 51.66
C PHE A 112 -16.44 1.93 50.31
N PRO A 113 -15.34 2.60 49.94
CA PRO A 113 -15.31 3.40 48.73
C PRO A 113 -15.38 2.48 47.51
N LEU A 114 -16.05 2.97 46.46
CA LEU A 114 -15.88 2.42 45.12
C LEU A 114 -14.40 2.55 44.74
N THR A 115 -13.79 1.47 44.27
CA THR A 115 -12.39 1.45 43.81
C THR A 115 -12.29 0.94 42.39
N LEU A 116 -11.27 1.40 41.66
CA LEU A 116 -11.00 1.02 40.27
C LEU A 116 -9.49 0.85 40.03
N THR A 117 -9.09 -0.32 39.56
CA THR A 117 -7.70 -0.68 39.25
C THR A 117 -7.57 -1.34 37.86
N GLY A 118 -6.35 -1.43 37.33
CA GLY A 118 -6.05 -2.05 36.03
C GLY A 118 -5.13 -1.19 35.15
N PRO A 119 -4.84 -1.60 33.91
CA PRO A 119 -4.02 -0.83 32.97
C PRO A 119 -4.69 0.46 32.49
N ASN A 120 -3.90 1.39 31.96
CA ASN A 120 -4.38 2.65 31.37
C ASN A 120 -4.29 2.64 29.82
N SER A 121 -3.82 1.55 29.22
CA SER A 121 -3.63 1.45 27.77
C SER A 121 -3.88 0.05 27.26
N VAL A 122 -4.35 -0.05 26.02
CA VAL A 122 -4.59 -1.30 25.29
C VAL A 122 -4.25 -1.10 23.82
N ASN A 123 -3.70 -2.10 23.14
CA ASN A 123 -3.52 -2.01 21.70
C ASN A 123 -4.84 -2.24 20.96
N VAL A 124 -4.97 -1.69 19.75
CA VAL A 124 -6.09 -2.03 18.86
C VAL A 124 -6.18 -3.55 18.68
N GLY A 125 -7.38 -4.11 18.84
CA GLY A 125 -7.66 -5.54 18.71
C GLY A 125 -7.28 -6.40 19.92
N GLU A 126 -6.63 -5.83 20.93
CA GLU A 126 -6.30 -6.50 22.19
C GLU A 126 -7.30 -6.14 23.30
N THR A 127 -7.23 -6.88 24.41
CA THR A 127 -8.05 -6.64 25.59
C THR A 127 -7.20 -6.43 26.84
N ILE A 128 -7.73 -5.63 27.76
CA ILE A 128 -7.25 -5.49 29.14
C ILE A 128 -8.42 -5.69 30.09
N THR A 129 -8.12 -6.00 31.35
CA THR A 129 -9.15 -6.12 32.38
C THR A 129 -9.01 -4.98 33.39
N LEU A 130 -10.10 -4.28 33.65
CA LEU A 130 -10.26 -3.37 34.76
C LEU A 130 -10.98 -4.08 35.89
N THR A 131 -10.58 -3.84 37.14
CA THR A 131 -11.21 -4.44 38.32
C THR A 131 -11.81 -3.32 39.16
N ALA A 132 -13.08 -3.47 39.49
CA ALA A 132 -13.79 -2.57 40.37
C ALA A 132 -14.21 -3.29 41.64
N THR A 133 -14.24 -2.60 42.77
CA THR A 133 -14.76 -3.17 44.01
C THR A 133 -15.64 -2.14 44.69
N ASP A 134 -16.83 -2.57 45.07
CA ASP A 134 -17.83 -1.76 45.77
C ASP A 134 -18.25 -2.51 47.04
N ARG A 135 -18.09 -1.88 48.21
CA ARG A 135 -18.39 -2.49 49.51
C ARG A 135 -17.63 -3.76 49.86
N ASN A 136 -16.40 -3.92 49.36
CA ASN A 136 -15.64 -5.17 49.46
C ASN A 136 -16.41 -6.40 48.93
N ARG A 137 -17.43 -6.17 48.08
CA ARG A 137 -18.17 -7.21 47.36
C ARG A 137 -17.69 -7.23 45.90
N PRO A 138 -17.42 -8.42 45.33
CA PRO A 138 -16.89 -8.52 43.96
C PRO A 138 -17.91 -8.12 42.88
N ASP A 139 -17.39 -7.51 41.80
CA ASP A 139 -17.80 -7.20 40.41
C ASP A 139 -19.30 -7.11 40.01
N ASN A 140 -20.24 -7.81 40.65
CA ASN A 140 -21.66 -7.75 40.27
C ASN A 140 -22.40 -6.51 40.77
N THR A 141 -21.75 -5.70 41.59
CA THR A 141 -22.28 -4.48 42.20
C THR A 141 -22.01 -3.21 41.38
N VAL A 142 -21.34 -3.29 40.24
CA VAL A 142 -21.05 -2.12 39.40
C VAL A 142 -21.63 -2.22 37.99
N LEU A 143 -21.81 -1.08 37.34
CA LEU A 143 -22.15 -0.95 35.92
C LEU A 143 -21.00 -0.26 35.19
N TRP A 144 -20.57 -0.84 34.07
CA TRP A 144 -19.51 -0.33 33.21
C TRP A 144 -20.10 0.42 32.01
N GLU A 145 -19.50 1.56 31.66
CA GLU A 145 -19.86 2.34 30.48
C GLU A 145 -18.60 2.90 29.83
N SER A 146 -18.53 2.89 28.50
CA SER A 146 -17.51 3.61 27.73
C SER A 146 -18.12 4.86 27.13
N GLU A 147 -17.48 6.02 27.30
CA GLU A 147 -17.92 7.26 26.67
C GLU A 147 -17.86 7.20 25.14
N ASN A 148 -17.02 6.33 24.57
CA ASN A 148 -16.94 6.12 23.13
C ASN A 148 -16.56 4.67 22.78
N GLN A 149 -17.59 3.87 22.52
CA GLN A 149 -17.45 2.48 22.10
C GLN A 149 -16.78 2.30 20.72
N GLN A 150 -16.54 3.37 19.95
CA GLN A 150 -15.77 3.29 18.70
C GLN A 150 -14.26 3.38 18.93
N ILE A 151 -13.82 3.88 20.11
CA ILE A 151 -12.41 3.90 20.51
C ILE A 151 -12.09 2.66 21.34
N ALA A 152 -12.85 2.42 22.42
CA ALA A 152 -12.78 1.18 23.19
C ALA A 152 -14.16 0.80 23.74
N SER A 153 -14.50 -0.49 23.74
CA SER A 153 -15.68 -1.01 24.43
C SER A 153 -15.28 -1.63 25.77
N VAL A 154 -16.23 -1.73 26.70
CA VAL A 154 -16.07 -2.43 27.98
C VAL A 154 -17.27 -3.35 28.19
N ASP A 155 -17.03 -4.58 28.61
CA ASP A 155 -18.10 -5.54 28.93
C ASP A 155 -18.52 -5.49 30.42
N GLU A 156 -19.50 -6.30 30.80
CA GLU A 156 -20.01 -6.37 32.17
C GLU A 156 -18.99 -6.86 33.20
N ASN A 157 -17.90 -7.49 32.75
CA ASN A 157 -16.82 -8.02 33.59
C ASN A 157 -15.62 -7.06 33.67
N GLY A 158 -15.73 -5.84 33.12
CA GLY A 158 -14.63 -4.88 33.07
C GLY A 158 -13.56 -5.21 32.03
N THR A 159 -13.85 -6.10 31.07
CA THR A 159 -12.94 -6.38 29.94
C THR A 159 -13.06 -5.27 28.92
N VAL A 160 -12.00 -4.47 28.78
CA VAL A 160 -11.91 -3.38 27.80
C VAL A 160 -11.25 -3.89 26.52
N THR A 161 -11.91 -3.68 25.37
CA THR A 161 -11.38 -4.03 24.04
C THR A 161 -10.99 -2.77 23.28
N GLY A 162 -9.74 -2.68 22.81
CA GLY A 162 -9.27 -1.57 21.98
C GLY A 162 -9.79 -1.69 20.54
N ILE A 163 -10.43 -0.66 20.01
CA ILE A 163 -11.08 -0.68 18.68
C ILE A 163 -10.41 0.27 17.70
N ALA A 164 -10.14 1.51 18.11
CA ALA A 164 -9.47 2.51 17.27
C ALA A 164 -8.49 3.35 18.10
N PRO A 165 -7.39 3.83 17.51
CA PRO A 165 -6.42 4.65 18.23
C PRO A 165 -7.05 5.92 18.79
N GLY A 166 -6.71 6.28 20.02
CA GLY A 166 -7.25 7.47 20.68
C GLY A 166 -7.39 7.27 22.18
N THR A 167 -8.09 8.18 22.83
CA THR A 167 -8.29 8.18 24.28
C THR A 167 -9.78 8.20 24.59
N VAL A 168 -10.22 7.39 25.55
CA VAL A 168 -11.63 7.31 25.97
C VAL A 168 -11.75 7.09 27.47
N THR A 169 -12.75 7.70 28.08
CA THR A 169 -13.09 7.48 29.49
C THR A 169 -13.99 6.26 29.64
N ILE A 170 -13.61 5.35 30.54
CA ILE A 170 -14.47 4.28 31.05
C ILE A 170 -15.05 4.75 32.39
N LYS A 171 -16.38 4.75 32.49
CA LYS A 171 -17.13 5.09 33.70
C LYS A 171 -17.62 3.84 34.42
N ILE A 172 -17.65 3.95 35.73
CA ILE A 172 -18.13 2.90 36.62
C ILE A 172 -19.11 3.52 37.58
N TYR A 173 -20.28 2.90 37.68
CA TYR A 173 -21.34 3.30 38.59
C TYR A 173 -21.57 2.20 39.61
N SER A 174 -21.63 2.53 40.89
CA SER A 174 -22.14 1.60 41.90
C SER A 174 -23.63 1.35 41.67
N LYS A 175 -24.07 0.08 41.78
CA LYS A 175 -25.49 -0.31 41.81
C LYS A 175 -26.09 -0.20 43.21
N VAL A 176 -25.26 0.07 44.23
CA VAL A 176 -25.65 0.07 45.65
C VAL A 176 -25.64 1.48 46.23
N THR A 177 -24.75 2.35 45.73
CA THR A 177 -24.64 3.76 46.10
C THR A 177 -24.84 4.65 44.86
N THR A 178 -24.66 5.96 45.03
CA THR A 178 -24.62 6.93 43.92
C THR A 178 -23.19 7.21 43.43
N ASP A 179 -22.19 6.48 43.93
CA ASP A 179 -20.79 6.75 43.63
C ASP A 179 -20.43 6.42 42.19
N THR A 180 -19.58 7.25 41.61
CA THR A 180 -19.05 7.08 40.26
C THR A 180 -17.54 7.22 40.24
N LEU A 181 -16.88 6.42 39.41
CA LEU A 181 -15.46 6.57 39.08
C LEU A 181 -15.27 6.60 37.57
N GLU A 182 -14.21 7.27 37.15
CA GLU A 182 -13.84 7.41 35.75
C GLU A 182 -12.37 7.03 35.58
N LYS A 183 -12.06 6.40 34.44
CA LYS A 183 -10.69 6.06 34.07
C LYS A 183 -10.45 6.28 32.60
N GLU A 184 -9.45 7.09 32.31
CA GLU A 184 -8.98 7.31 30.95
C GLU A 184 -8.19 6.10 30.44
N ILE A 185 -8.56 5.59 29.27
CA ILE A 185 -7.88 4.51 28.56
C ILE A 185 -7.35 5.05 27.23
N THR A 186 -6.05 4.88 27.01
CA THR A 186 -5.40 5.17 25.73
C THR A 186 -5.33 3.91 24.87
N VAL A 187 -6.00 3.91 23.73
CA VAL A 187 -5.88 2.87 22.72
C VAL A 187 -4.75 3.23 21.77
N VAL A 188 -3.74 2.37 21.69
CA VAL A 188 -2.54 2.58 20.89
C VAL A 188 -2.59 1.71 19.64
N GLN A 189 -2.21 2.25 18.49
CA GLN A 189 -1.96 1.42 17.31
C GLN A 189 -0.60 0.74 17.48
N PRO A 190 -0.52 -0.60 17.51
CA PRO A 190 0.76 -1.29 17.60
C PRO A 190 1.55 -1.11 16.29
N GLU A 191 2.86 -0.98 16.41
CA GLU A 191 3.76 -0.93 15.25
C GLU A 191 3.77 -2.28 14.52
N PRO A 192 3.84 -2.29 13.17
CA PRO A 192 4.08 -3.48 12.39
C PRO A 192 5.36 -4.22 12.84
N VAL A 193 5.33 -5.55 12.81
CA VAL A 193 6.51 -6.40 13.07
C VAL A 193 6.80 -7.39 11.94
N ALA A 194 5.80 -7.69 11.10
CA ALA A 194 5.96 -8.54 9.93
C ALA A 194 4.89 -8.23 8.88
N VAL A 195 5.24 -8.47 7.61
CA VAL A 195 4.29 -8.44 6.49
C VAL A 195 4.36 -9.79 5.76
N GLU A 196 3.22 -10.46 5.63
CA GLU A 196 3.09 -11.66 4.81
C GLU A 196 2.54 -11.26 3.44
N VAL A 197 3.14 -11.76 2.36
CA VAL A 197 2.69 -11.52 0.98
C VAL A 197 2.40 -12.85 0.30
N SER A 198 1.30 -12.93 -0.46
CA SER A 198 0.90 -14.14 -1.20
C SER A 198 0.19 -13.80 -2.51
N VAL A 199 0.27 -14.69 -3.51
CA VAL A 199 -0.53 -14.56 -4.74
C VAL A 199 -1.98 -14.93 -4.46
N ARG A 200 -2.93 -14.16 -5.00
CA ARG A 200 -4.35 -14.50 -4.94
C ARG A 200 -4.66 -15.66 -5.88
N GLY A 201 -5.08 -16.79 -5.32
CA GLY A 201 -5.45 -17.97 -6.09
C GLY A 201 -4.20 -18.75 -6.52
N ASN A 202 -4.24 -19.34 -7.72
CA ASN A 202 -3.11 -20.06 -8.28
C ASN A 202 -3.03 -19.83 -9.81
N PRO A 203 -2.81 -18.57 -10.25
CA PRO A 203 -2.69 -18.27 -11.67
C PRO A 203 -1.38 -18.83 -12.24
N ARG A 204 -1.36 -19.11 -13.54
CA ARG A 204 -0.08 -19.25 -14.27
C ARG A 204 0.59 -17.87 -14.32
N ILE A 205 1.86 -17.81 -13.93
CA ILE A 205 2.65 -16.58 -13.92
C ILE A 205 3.53 -16.62 -15.16
N ILE A 206 3.06 -15.96 -16.22
CA ILE A 206 3.69 -15.95 -17.53
C ILE A 206 3.80 -14.52 -18.03
N VAL A 207 4.68 -14.29 -18.99
CA VAL A 207 4.79 -12.98 -19.65
C VAL A 207 3.42 -12.51 -20.19
N LEU A 208 3.13 -11.22 -20.02
CA LEU A 208 1.85 -10.54 -20.28
C LEU A 208 0.69 -10.87 -19.33
N SER A 209 0.87 -11.75 -18.33
CA SER A 209 -0.19 -12.00 -17.35
C SER A 209 -0.29 -10.89 -16.30
N GLU A 210 -1.52 -10.64 -15.84
CA GLU A 210 -1.80 -9.84 -14.65
C GLU A 210 -2.11 -10.78 -13.49
N ILE A 211 -1.45 -10.56 -12.35
CA ILE A 211 -1.76 -11.27 -11.10
C ILE A 211 -2.12 -10.27 -10.00
N ARG A 212 -2.84 -10.73 -8.98
CA ARG A 212 -3.12 -9.91 -7.79
C ARG A 212 -2.49 -10.52 -6.55
N LEU A 213 -1.86 -9.67 -5.75
CA LEU A 213 -1.31 -10.06 -4.46
C LEU A 213 -2.32 -9.86 -3.34
N LYS A 214 -2.08 -10.54 -2.23
CA LYS A 214 -2.68 -10.31 -0.92
C LYS A 214 -1.56 -10.10 0.09
N HIS A 215 -1.81 -9.25 1.06
CA HIS A 215 -0.90 -9.05 2.18
C HIS A 215 -1.63 -9.11 3.53
N LYS A 216 -0.85 -9.33 4.58
CA LYS A 216 -1.30 -9.24 5.99
C LYS A 216 -0.19 -8.65 6.83
N VAL A 217 -0.49 -7.62 7.62
CA VAL A 217 0.45 -6.99 8.54
C VAL A 217 0.20 -7.53 9.95
N SER A 218 1.27 -7.92 10.64
CA SER A 218 1.21 -8.39 12.03
C SER A 218 1.82 -7.35 12.98
N PRO A 219 1.28 -7.18 14.20
CA PRO A 219 0.06 -7.83 14.72
C PRO A 219 -1.21 -7.33 14.01
N ALA A 220 -2.33 -8.04 14.17
CA ALA A 220 -3.60 -7.72 13.48
C ALA A 220 -4.14 -6.32 13.79
N GLY A 221 -3.79 -5.76 14.95
CA GLY A 221 -4.13 -4.38 15.35
C GLY A 221 -3.29 -3.30 14.68
N ALA A 222 -2.17 -3.66 14.05
CA ALA A 222 -1.32 -2.70 13.36
C ALA A 222 -2.02 -2.14 12.13
N ASN A 223 -1.54 -1.00 11.62
CA ASN A 223 -2.01 -0.46 10.36
C ASN A 223 -1.78 -1.47 9.22
N GLN A 224 -2.84 -1.84 8.50
CA GLN A 224 -2.79 -2.86 7.45
C GLN A 224 -2.44 -2.29 6.07
N ASN A 225 -2.24 -0.98 5.96
CA ASN A 225 -1.81 -0.35 4.71
C ASN A 225 -0.36 -0.70 4.39
N VAL A 226 -0.08 -0.91 3.10
CA VAL A 226 1.27 -1.13 2.59
C VAL A 226 1.49 -0.33 1.33
N THR A 227 2.75 -0.02 1.04
CA THR A 227 3.19 0.45 -0.28
C THR A 227 3.89 -0.68 -1.01
N TRP A 228 3.76 -0.72 -2.33
CA TRP A 228 4.32 -1.78 -3.17
C TRP A 228 5.51 -1.27 -3.98
N ARG A 229 6.48 -2.14 -4.21
CA ARG A 229 7.53 -1.95 -5.23
C ARG A 229 7.97 -3.27 -5.82
N SER A 230 8.57 -3.20 -7.00
CA SER A 230 9.25 -4.33 -7.64
C SER A 230 10.77 -4.22 -7.42
N SER A 231 11.46 -5.35 -7.28
CA SER A 231 12.92 -5.38 -7.31
C SER A 231 13.48 -5.10 -8.71
N ASP A 232 12.69 -5.37 -9.76
CA ASP A 232 13.03 -5.09 -11.15
C ASP A 232 11.77 -4.77 -11.97
N GLU A 233 11.55 -3.48 -12.23
CA GLU A 233 10.42 -2.99 -13.03
C GLU A 233 10.53 -3.35 -14.52
N ASN A 234 11.69 -3.82 -15.00
CA ASN A 234 11.78 -4.41 -16.32
C ASN A 234 11.16 -5.81 -16.35
N ILE A 235 11.18 -6.57 -15.26
CA ILE A 235 10.60 -7.91 -15.21
C ILE A 235 9.10 -7.84 -14.88
N ALA A 236 8.75 -7.09 -13.83
CA ALA A 236 7.36 -6.85 -13.47
C ALA A 236 7.16 -5.53 -12.74
N THR A 237 6.01 -4.91 -12.95
CA THR A 237 5.57 -3.71 -12.20
C THR A 237 4.44 -4.08 -11.26
N VAL A 238 4.25 -3.29 -10.20
CA VAL A 238 3.15 -3.47 -9.24
C VAL A 238 2.49 -2.13 -8.96
N ASP A 239 1.16 -2.10 -8.97
CA ASP A 239 0.40 -0.89 -8.62
C ASP A 239 0.07 -0.80 -7.12
N GLN A 240 -0.58 0.31 -6.73
CA GLN A 240 -0.89 0.59 -5.33
C GLN A 240 -1.88 -0.41 -4.71
N GLU A 241 -2.66 -1.12 -5.53
CA GLU A 241 -3.59 -2.15 -5.07
C GLU A 241 -2.99 -3.57 -5.12
N GLY A 242 -1.68 -3.69 -5.39
CA GLY A 242 -0.99 -4.98 -5.47
C GLY A 242 -1.36 -5.77 -6.72
N ARG A 243 -1.77 -5.13 -7.82
CA ARG A 243 -1.84 -5.78 -9.13
C ARG A 243 -0.47 -5.74 -9.77
N VAL A 244 0.01 -6.90 -10.20
CA VAL A 244 1.34 -7.08 -10.79
C VAL A 244 1.17 -7.36 -12.28
N TYR A 245 1.89 -6.59 -13.10
CA TYR A 245 1.95 -6.77 -14.55
C TYR A 245 3.27 -7.46 -14.90
N CYS A 246 3.19 -8.69 -15.41
CA CYS A 246 4.35 -9.51 -15.77
C CYS A 246 4.85 -9.11 -17.16
N LEU A 247 5.96 -8.36 -17.25
CA LEU A 247 6.42 -7.75 -18.49
C LEU A 247 7.40 -8.64 -19.26
N HIS A 248 8.33 -9.27 -18.55
CA HIS A 248 9.40 -10.09 -19.11
C HIS A 248 9.59 -11.36 -18.27
N SER A 249 10.13 -12.43 -18.88
CA SER A 249 10.43 -13.65 -18.13
C SER A 249 11.62 -13.45 -17.18
N GLY A 250 11.63 -14.23 -16.10
CA GLY A 250 12.68 -14.14 -15.09
C GLY A 250 12.15 -14.20 -13.66
N THR A 251 13.05 -13.97 -12.71
CA THR A 251 12.73 -13.99 -11.28
C THR A 251 12.73 -12.56 -10.74
N VAL A 252 11.68 -12.17 -10.03
CA VAL A 252 11.53 -10.82 -9.46
C VAL A 252 10.85 -10.88 -8.10
N ASP A 253 11.29 -10.04 -7.17
CA ASP A 253 10.64 -9.88 -5.87
C ASP A 253 9.65 -8.71 -5.93
N ILE A 254 8.41 -8.98 -5.50
CA ILE A 254 7.43 -7.92 -5.23
C ILE A 254 7.36 -7.70 -3.73
N ILE A 255 7.58 -6.45 -3.31
CA ILE A 255 7.84 -6.07 -1.93
C ILE A 255 6.71 -5.16 -1.45
N ALA A 256 6.09 -5.55 -0.34
CA ALA A 256 5.16 -4.72 0.43
C ALA A 256 5.89 -4.10 1.62
N VAL A 257 5.72 -2.80 1.83
CA VAL A 257 6.30 -2.04 2.94
C VAL A 257 5.19 -1.47 3.79
N ALA A 258 5.12 -1.89 5.05
CA ALA A 258 4.23 -1.32 6.06
C ALA A 258 4.87 -0.12 6.77
N ASP A 259 4.12 0.52 7.67
CA ASP A 259 4.62 1.60 8.52
C ASP A 259 5.88 1.17 9.30
N GLY A 260 6.75 2.14 9.59
CA GLY A 260 8.05 1.87 10.24
C GLY A 260 9.08 1.19 9.33
N GLY A 261 8.76 0.95 8.05
CA GLY A 261 9.68 0.35 7.07
C GLY A 261 9.76 -1.18 7.16
N VAL A 262 8.78 -1.82 7.79
CA VAL A 262 8.72 -3.29 7.87
C VAL A 262 8.33 -3.87 6.53
N GLU A 263 9.16 -4.76 6.01
CA GLU A 263 8.98 -5.33 4.67
C GLU A 263 8.52 -6.79 4.71
N GLY A 264 7.75 -7.16 3.70
CA GLY A 264 7.46 -8.53 3.32
C GLY A 264 7.55 -8.64 1.80
N SER A 265 8.02 -9.77 1.29
CA SER A 265 8.19 -9.96 -0.15
C SER A 265 7.66 -11.31 -0.61
N ILE A 266 7.40 -11.39 -1.91
CA ILE A 266 7.17 -12.63 -2.62
C ILE A 266 8.04 -12.67 -3.87
N THR A 267 8.76 -13.78 -4.06
CA THR A 267 9.51 -14.05 -5.27
C THR A 267 8.59 -14.66 -6.31
N LEU A 268 8.50 -14.02 -7.48
CA LEU A 268 7.77 -14.51 -8.64
C LEU A 268 8.75 -15.07 -9.66
N ASN A 269 8.43 -16.25 -10.21
CA ASN A 269 9.12 -16.80 -11.38
C ASN A 269 8.17 -16.69 -12.57
N ILE A 270 8.49 -15.78 -13.50
CA ILE A 270 7.68 -15.48 -14.67
C ILE A 270 8.19 -16.30 -15.84
N GLU A 271 7.34 -17.17 -16.37
CA GLU A 271 7.68 -18.09 -17.44
C GLU A 271 7.29 -17.56 -18.82
N VAL A 272 7.96 -18.07 -19.85
CA VAL A 272 7.58 -17.83 -21.25
C VAL A 272 6.49 -18.83 -21.64
N ASP A 273 5.35 -18.34 -22.11
CA ASP A 273 4.38 -19.13 -22.87
C ASP A 273 4.35 -18.62 -24.32
N PRO A 274 5.01 -19.32 -25.26
CA PRO A 274 5.13 -18.83 -26.62
C PRO A 274 3.79 -18.60 -27.32
N ILE A 275 2.77 -19.42 -27.03
CA ILE A 275 1.45 -19.29 -27.66
C ILE A 275 0.71 -18.06 -27.14
N GLU A 276 0.78 -17.77 -25.84
CA GLU A 276 0.16 -16.54 -25.29
C GLU A 276 0.85 -15.28 -25.82
N ILE A 277 2.17 -15.30 -26.00
CA ILE A 277 2.89 -14.19 -26.66
C ILE A 277 2.45 -14.05 -28.12
N ILE A 278 2.37 -15.13 -28.90
CA ILE A 278 1.87 -15.08 -30.28
C ILE A 278 0.44 -14.53 -30.38
N LYS A 279 -0.44 -14.91 -29.44
CA LYS A 279 -1.80 -14.35 -29.38
C LYS A 279 -1.78 -12.83 -29.21
N SER A 280 -0.84 -12.28 -28.45
CA SER A 280 -0.71 -10.83 -28.27
C SER A 280 -0.37 -10.08 -29.58
N PHE A 281 0.28 -10.77 -30.53
CA PHE A 281 0.63 -10.18 -31.84
C PHE A 281 -0.57 -10.14 -32.79
N HIS A 282 -1.64 -10.88 -32.52
CA HIS A 282 -2.82 -10.96 -33.36
C HIS A 282 -3.52 -9.60 -33.54
N VAL A 283 -3.91 -9.30 -34.78
CA VAL A 283 -4.72 -8.14 -35.15
C VAL A 283 -6.06 -8.62 -35.69
N ALA A 284 -7.08 -8.67 -34.83
CA ALA A 284 -8.41 -9.13 -35.20
C ALA A 284 -9.07 -8.29 -36.31
N ASN A 285 -8.83 -6.98 -36.30
CA ASN A 285 -9.39 -6.02 -37.26
C ASN A 285 -8.27 -5.13 -37.82
N PRO A 286 -7.57 -5.56 -38.87
CA PRO A 286 -6.49 -4.78 -39.46
C PRO A 286 -7.00 -3.48 -40.08
N ILE A 287 -6.15 -2.45 -40.08
CA ILE A 287 -6.49 -1.16 -40.70
C ILE A 287 -6.64 -1.30 -42.21
N ALA A 288 -7.54 -0.52 -42.80
CA ALA A 288 -7.57 -0.23 -44.23
C ALA A 288 -8.07 1.19 -44.41
N ARG A 289 -7.20 2.09 -44.87
CA ARG A 289 -7.49 3.52 -44.98
C ARG A 289 -6.57 4.20 -45.96
N TYR A 290 -7.04 5.32 -46.49
CA TYR A 290 -6.16 6.27 -47.15
C TYR A 290 -5.20 6.89 -46.14
N VAL A 291 -3.91 6.88 -46.47
CA VAL A 291 -2.83 7.49 -45.71
C VAL A 291 -2.22 8.58 -46.56
N THR A 292 -2.17 9.79 -46.01
CA THR A 292 -1.51 10.92 -46.68
C THR A 292 -0.01 10.90 -46.39
N THR A 293 0.81 10.77 -47.42
CA THR A 293 2.27 10.93 -47.37
C THR A 293 2.68 12.33 -47.85
N TYR A 294 3.89 12.76 -47.47
CA TYR A 294 4.35 14.14 -47.66
C TYR A 294 5.66 14.19 -48.43
N GLY A 295 5.80 15.24 -49.23
CA GLY A 295 6.96 15.55 -50.05
C GLY A 295 6.77 16.89 -50.74
N ASN A 296 7.15 17.01 -52.01
CA ASN A 296 6.87 18.21 -52.82
C ASN A 296 5.36 18.49 -52.94
N SER A 297 4.52 17.47 -52.84
CA SER A 297 3.07 17.56 -52.76
C SER A 297 2.51 16.46 -51.86
N GLU A 298 1.32 16.67 -51.31
CA GLU A 298 0.63 15.63 -50.55
C GLU A 298 0.10 14.54 -51.50
N LYS A 299 0.30 13.27 -51.14
CA LYS A 299 -0.21 12.11 -51.87
C LYS A 299 -1.00 11.24 -50.94
N SER A 300 -2.02 10.57 -51.44
CA SER A 300 -2.90 9.72 -50.64
C SER A 300 -3.00 8.35 -51.29
N GLU A 301 -2.61 7.31 -50.55
CA GLU A 301 -2.61 5.94 -51.03
C GLU A 301 -3.36 5.04 -50.05
N LEU A 302 -4.00 4.01 -50.58
CA LEU A 302 -4.70 3.03 -49.77
C LEU A 302 -3.67 2.14 -49.06
N VAL A 303 -3.59 2.25 -47.74
CA VAL A 303 -2.77 1.40 -46.88
C VAL A 303 -3.68 0.44 -46.14
N TYR A 304 -3.32 -0.84 -46.18
CA TYR A 304 -3.95 -1.89 -45.39
C TYR A 304 -2.90 -2.55 -44.49
N GLY A 305 -3.32 -3.02 -43.33
CA GLY A 305 -2.43 -3.54 -42.29
C GLY A 305 -2.03 -5.00 -42.46
N SER A 306 -1.62 -5.61 -41.35
CA SER A 306 -1.31 -7.04 -41.26
C SER A 306 -2.25 -7.69 -40.24
N VAL A 307 -2.47 -9.00 -40.36
CA VAL A 307 -3.16 -9.81 -39.35
C VAL A 307 -2.29 -10.06 -38.10
N SER A 308 -1.01 -9.67 -38.15
CA SER A 308 -0.04 -9.76 -37.07
C SER A 308 0.70 -8.44 -36.89
N ARG A 309 1.05 -8.06 -35.66
CA ARG A 309 1.98 -6.95 -35.40
C ARG A 309 3.44 -7.36 -35.59
N TYR A 310 3.75 -8.65 -35.38
CA TYR A 310 5.07 -9.22 -35.61
C TYR A 310 5.29 -9.50 -37.10
N PHE A 311 6.46 -9.11 -37.62
CA PHE A 311 6.91 -9.36 -38.99
C PHE A 311 7.83 -10.59 -39.04
N PRO A 312 7.40 -11.74 -39.57
CA PRO A 312 8.30 -12.88 -39.79
C PRO A 312 9.26 -12.69 -40.99
N GLY A 313 9.04 -11.68 -41.83
CA GLY A 313 9.89 -11.41 -43.00
C GLY A 313 11.31 -10.93 -42.63
N PRO A 314 12.27 -11.02 -43.57
CA PRO A 314 13.66 -10.65 -43.30
C PRO A 314 13.84 -9.14 -43.20
N LEU A 315 14.84 -8.72 -42.40
CA LEU A 315 15.26 -7.32 -42.34
C LEU A 315 15.89 -6.85 -43.65
N ASN A 316 16.58 -7.75 -44.37
CA ASN A 316 17.38 -7.42 -45.55
C ASN A 316 18.32 -6.23 -45.28
N LEU A 317 19.03 -6.28 -44.14
CA LEU A 317 20.01 -5.27 -43.77
C LEU A 317 21.28 -5.43 -44.59
N ARG A 318 21.73 -4.34 -45.22
CA ARG A 318 23.07 -4.20 -45.77
C ARG A 318 23.72 -2.89 -45.37
N GLU A 319 25.04 -2.88 -45.37
CA GLU A 319 25.83 -1.70 -45.10
C GLU A 319 26.21 -0.98 -46.40
N GLN A 320 26.09 0.35 -46.37
CA GLN A 320 26.65 1.27 -47.35
C GLN A 320 27.22 2.47 -46.58
N ILE A 321 28.22 2.19 -45.74
CA ILE A 321 28.85 3.17 -44.88
C ILE A 321 29.55 4.25 -45.74
N ILE A 322 29.16 5.51 -45.53
CA ILE A 322 29.73 6.67 -46.21
C ILE A 322 31.19 6.85 -45.80
N ASP A 323 32.10 7.26 -46.69
CA ASP A 323 33.48 7.53 -46.29
C ASP A 323 33.59 8.70 -45.29
N ILE A 324 34.49 8.59 -44.32
CA ILE A 324 34.78 9.70 -43.39
C ILE A 324 35.34 10.86 -44.20
N THR A 325 34.77 12.05 -44.04
CA THR A 325 35.30 13.24 -44.73
C THR A 325 36.53 13.76 -43.97
N PRO A 326 37.71 13.85 -44.61
CA PRO A 326 38.95 14.23 -43.94
C PRO A 326 39.03 15.74 -43.65
N THR A 327 38.04 16.52 -44.07
CA THR A 327 38.02 17.98 -43.90
C THR A 327 36.68 18.50 -43.38
N ILE A 328 36.73 19.66 -42.74
CA ILE A 328 35.57 20.48 -42.33
C ILE A 328 35.85 21.89 -42.86
N ASP A 329 34.96 22.44 -43.68
CA ASP A 329 35.14 23.73 -44.37
C ASP A 329 36.49 23.86 -45.11
N GLY A 330 37.00 22.75 -45.67
CA GLY A 330 38.27 22.71 -46.39
C GLY A 330 39.53 22.65 -45.51
N ALA A 331 39.41 22.69 -44.18
CA ALA A 331 40.51 22.46 -43.24
C ALA A 331 40.54 20.99 -42.78
N PRO A 332 41.71 20.41 -42.41
CA PRO A 332 41.78 19.06 -41.86
C PRO A 332 40.82 18.88 -40.68
N ASN A 333 40.05 17.79 -40.68
CA ASN A 333 39.10 17.45 -39.63
C ASN A 333 39.86 16.89 -38.40
N PRO A 334 39.97 17.63 -37.28
CA PRO A 334 40.72 17.16 -36.12
C PRO A 334 39.89 16.23 -35.22
N TYR A 335 38.59 16.08 -35.48
CA TYR A 335 37.65 15.42 -34.56
C TYR A 335 37.41 13.94 -34.87
N ILE A 336 38.02 13.39 -35.92
CA ILE A 336 37.88 11.99 -36.31
C ILE A 336 38.29 11.08 -35.14
N GLY A 337 37.38 10.19 -34.72
CA GLY A 337 37.59 9.27 -33.61
C GLY A 337 37.52 9.89 -32.22
N GLN A 338 37.19 11.18 -32.10
CA GLN A 338 37.02 11.85 -30.80
C GLN A 338 35.57 11.76 -30.33
N VAL A 339 35.37 11.65 -29.01
CA VAL A 339 34.05 11.67 -28.39
C VAL A 339 33.49 13.10 -28.44
N ALA A 340 32.23 13.23 -28.86
CA ALA A 340 31.56 14.50 -29.05
C ALA A 340 31.57 15.38 -27.79
N THR A 341 31.85 16.66 -27.99
CA THR A 341 31.63 17.74 -27.02
C THR A 341 30.77 18.82 -27.66
N PRO A 342 30.08 19.68 -26.88
CA PRO A 342 29.28 20.77 -27.44
C PRO A 342 30.05 21.67 -28.41
N ALA A 343 31.32 21.97 -28.10
CA ALA A 343 32.18 22.79 -28.95
C ALA A 343 32.52 22.09 -30.28
N MET A 344 32.80 20.78 -30.26
CA MET A 344 33.08 20.00 -31.48
C MET A 344 31.85 19.94 -32.39
N ILE A 345 30.67 19.68 -31.81
CA ILE A 345 29.42 19.65 -32.57
C ILE A 345 29.14 21.01 -33.19
N GLN A 346 29.22 22.10 -32.42
CA GLN A 346 29.05 23.45 -32.95
C GLN A 346 30.04 23.76 -34.11
N ALA A 347 31.26 23.22 -34.05
CA ALA A 347 32.27 23.45 -35.07
C ALA A 347 32.07 22.62 -36.36
N ALA A 348 31.45 21.44 -36.27
CA ALA A 348 31.37 20.43 -37.34
C ALA A 348 29.96 20.23 -37.93
N GLU A 349 28.91 20.62 -37.20
CA GLU A 349 27.51 20.45 -37.57
C GLU A 349 27.24 20.92 -38.99
N MET A 350 26.68 20.02 -39.81
CA MET A 350 26.22 20.29 -41.19
C MET A 350 27.32 20.84 -42.13
N LYS A 351 28.60 20.58 -41.83
CA LYS A 351 29.75 20.95 -42.70
C LYS A 351 30.42 19.76 -43.38
N THR A 352 30.14 18.56 -42.89
CA THR A 352 30.56 17.28 -43.46
C THR A 352 29.48 16.23 -43.24
N VAL A 353 29.18 15.38 -44.22
CA VAL A 353 28.12 14.36 -44.11
C VAL A 353 28.48 13.32 -43.05
N ARG A 354 29.76 12.90 -43.01
CA ARG A 354 30.30 11.97 -42.00
C ARG A 354 31.54 12.60 -41.36
N SER A 355 31.35 13.09 -40.14
CA SER A 355 32.39 13.76 -39.36
C SER A 355 33.39 12.80 -38.71
N GLY A 356 33.01 11.53 -38.51
CA GLY A 356 33.79 10.57 -37.74
C GLY A 356 33.83 10.89 -36.23
N ILE A 357 33.01 11.82 -35.75
CA ILE A 357 32.87 12.14 -34.33
C ILE A 357 32.09 11.02 -33.65
N LEU A 358 32.63 10.48 -32.56
CA LEU A 358 32.01 9.41 -31.79
C LEU A 358 30.95 9.97 -30.83
N LYS A 359 29.87 9.21 -30.65
CA LYS A 359 28.88 9.43 -29.61
C LYS A 359 29.48 9.10 -28.24
N PRO A 360 29.19 9.88 -27.18
CA PRO A 360 29.53 9.48 -25.82
C PRO A 360 28.79 8.21 -25.38
N GLU A 361 27.54 8.06 -25.80
CA GLU A 361 26.64 6.96 -25.46
C GLU A 361 25.44 6.96 -26.42
N ILE A 362 24.71 5.85 -26.50
CA ILE A 362 23.45 5.73 -27.24
C ILE A 362 22.33 5.61 -26.20
N LYS A 363 21.40 6.58 -26.18
CA LYS A 363 20.27 6.65 -25.23
C LYS A 363 18.91 6.42 -25.86
N SER A 364 18.81 6.58 -27.18
CA SER A 364 17.53 6.50 -27.87
C SER A 364 17.68 6.21 -29.35
N ILE A 365 16.57 5.80 -29.94
CA ILE A 365 16.39 5.75 -31.39
C ILE A 365 15.45 6.88 -31.76
N ILE A 366 15.76 7.62 -32.82
CA ILE A 366 14.90 8.69 -33.32
C ILE A 366 14.24 8.24 -34.63
N TYR A 367 12.91 8.24 -34.60
CA TYR A 367 12.04 7.83 -35.71
C TYR A 367 11.82 9.04 -36.62
N HIS A 368 12.28 8.93 -37.86
CA HIS A 368 11.99 9.85 -38.94
C HIS A 368 11.22 9.17 -40.07
N ASP A 369 10.55 9.98 -40.88
CA ASP A 369 10.19 9.60 -42.23
C ASP A 369 10.83 10.56 -43.21
N THR A 370 11.14 10.02 -44.39
CA THR A 370 11.96 10.70 -45.40
C THR A 370 11.38 12.02 -45.89
N GLY A 371 10.06 12.22 -45.71
CA GLY A 371 9.35 13.38 -46.22
C GLY A 371 9.50 13.52 -47.74
N ASN A 372 9.68 12.40 -48.45
CA ASN A 372 9.79 12.33 -49.88
C ASN A 372 8.89 11.21 -50.38
N ASN A 373 7.81 11.58 -51.06
CA ASN A 373 6.82 10.65 -51.58
C ASN A 373 6.88 10.49 -53.10
N ASP A 374 7.93 11.02 -53.75
CA ASP A 374 8.12 10.86 -55.19
C ASP A 374 8.46 9.39 -55.52
N ILE A 375 7.93 8.87 -56.63
CA ILE A 375 8.10 7.46 -57.03
C ILE A 375 9.59 7.11 -57.13
N GLY A 376 9.99 5.99 -56.49
CA GLY A 376 11.35 5.47 -56.56
C GLY A 376 12.33 6.14 -55.59
N THR A 377 11.84 6.91 -54.63
CA THR A 377 12.65 7.50 -53.55
C THR A 377 12.80 6.52 -52.38
N ASN A 378 13.20 5.29 -52.71
CA ASN A 378 13.38 4.17 -51.78
C ASN A 378 14.70 4.27 -50.98
N ALA A 379 15.05 3.23 -50.20
CA ALA A 379 16.24 3.24 -49.36
C ALA A 379 17.52 3.38 -50.19
N ALA A 380 17.62 2.66 -51.32
CA ALA A 380 18.76 2.75 -52.22
C ALA A 380 18.93 4.16 -52.82
N ASN A 381 17.82 4.84 -53.15
CA ASN A 381 17.85 6.23 -53.62
C ASN A 381 18.37 7.18 -52.53
N HIS A 382 17.91 7.01 -51.29
CA HIS A 382 18.42 7.78 -50.15
C HIS A 382 19.90 7.50 -49.86
N ALA A 383 20.35 6.26 -49.96
CA ALA A 383 21.76 5.91 -49.84
C ALA A 383 22.63 6.59 -50.92
N ALA A 384 22.13 6.70 -52.15
CA ALA A 384 22.79 7.43 -53.23
C ALA A 384 22.76 8.96 -53.00
N PHE A 385 21.66 9.50 -52.46
CA PHE A 385 21.55 10.91 -52.07
C PHE A 385 22.60 11.29 -51.02
N MET A 386 22.80 10.44 -50.01
CA MET A 386 23.71 10.71 -48.89
C MET A 386 25.15 11.04 -49.31
N VAL A 387 25.63 10.40 -50.38
CA VAL A 387 26.98 10.62 -50.95
C VAL A 387 26.98 11.44 -52.25
N GLY A 388 25.80 11.85 -52.72
CA GLY A 388 25.60 12.51 -53.99
C GLY A 388 25.71 14.05 -53.91
N PRO A 389 25.84 14.73 -55.05
CA PRO A 389 25.97 16.20 -55.11
C PRO A 389 24.71 16.95 -54.68
N TYR A 390 23.59 16.24 -54.47
CA TYR A 390 22.30 16.82 -54.10
C TYR A 390 22.11 16.95 -52.58
N ASN A 391 22.97 16.35 -51.74
CA ASN A 391 22.97 16.55 -50.29
C ASN A 391 23.63 17.89 -49.91
N ASN A 392 23.09 18.99 -50.44
CA ASN A 392 23.58 20.35 -50.23
C ASN A 392 23.40 20.86 -48.79
N LEU A 393 22.50 20.23 -48.03
CA LEU A 393 22.29 20.50 -46.61
C LEU A 393 23.18 19.65 -45.71
N VAL A 394 23.99 18.73 -46.27
CA VAL A 394 24.95 17.92 -45.50
C VAL A 394 24.26 17.13 -44.37
N ARG A 395 23.04 16.67 -44.61
CA ARG A 395 22.29 15.87 -43.62
C ARG A 395 22.84 14.46 -43.56
N SER A 396 22.73 13.83 -42.39
CA SER A 396 23.07 12.43 -42.24
C SER A 396 22.31 11.74 -41.10
N TRP A 397 22.05 10.44 -41.28
CA TRP A 397 21.36 9.55 -40.35
C TRP A 397 21.91 8.12 -40.53
N HIS A 398 21.57 7.22 -39.62
CA HIS A 398 22.21 5.90 -39.55
C HIS A 398 21.59 4.90 -40.51
N TYR A 399 20.27 4.88 -40.64
CA TYR A 399 19.54 3.88 -41.43
C TYR A 399 18.46 4.51 -42.30
N THR A 400 18.28 3.96 -43.50
CA THR A 400 17.03 4.14 -44.27
C THR A 400 16.35 2.80 -44.47
N VAL A 401 15.04 2.77 -44.32
CA VAL A 401 14.18 1.58 -44.45
C VAL A 401 13.13 1.82 -45.52
N ASP A 402 12.95 0.86 -46.43
CA ASP A 402 11.80 0.78 -47.34
C ASP A 402 11.08 -0.57 -47.19
N ASP A 403 10.21 -0.90 -48.14
CA ASP A 403 9.41 -2.12 -48.16
C ASP A 403 10.20 -3.35 -48.66
N GLU A 404 11.45 -3.20 -49.05
CA GLU A 404 12.33 -4.28 -49.52
C GLU A 404 13.56 -4.50 -48.63
N GLU A 405 14.24 -3.45 -48.17
CA GLU A 405 15.54 -3.50 -47.49
C GLU A 405 15.77 -2.46 -46.38
N VAL A 406 16.85 -2.66 -45.63
CA VAL A 406 17.43 -1.65 -44.73
C VAL A 406 18.86 -1.36 -45.17
N ILE A 407 19.21 -0.08 -45.29
CA ILE A 407 20.58 0.34 -45.60
C ILE A 407 21.14 1.16 -44.45
N GLN A 408 22.29 0.73 -43.93
CA GLN A 408 23.07 1.48 -42.94
C GLN A 408 24.08 2.42 -43.62
N HIS A 409 24.02 3.71 -43.30
CA HIS A 409 24.89 4.76 -43.89
C HIS A 409 26.02 5.20 -42.96
N LEU A 410 25.82 5.09 -41.65
CA LEU A 410 26.78 5.48 -40.61
C LEU A 410 26.91 4.39 -39.55
N PRO A 411 28.10 4.21 -38.94
CA PRO A 411 28.21 3.39 -37.74
C PRO A 411 27.35 3.95 -36.60
N ASP A 412 26.72 3.07 -35.83
CA ASP A 412 25.78 3.43 -34.75
C ASP A 412 26.39 4.37 -33.71
N ASN A 413 27.70 4.23 -33.46
CA ASN A 413 28.46 5.01 -32.50
C ASN A 413 28.99 6.33 -33.05
N GLU A 414 28.65 6.74 -34.28
CA GLU A 414 29.04 8.02 -34.86
C GLU A 414 27.89 9.02 -34.89
N VAL A 415 28.23 10.31 -34.81
CA VAL A 415 27.29 11.43 -34.93
C VAL A 415 26.66 11.47 -36.32
N GLY A 416 25.34 11.68 -36.37
CA GLY A 416 24.58 11.97 -37.59
C GLY A 416 23.78 13.27 -37.46
N TRP A 417 23.66 14.04 -38.53
CA TRP A 417 23.02 15.36 -38.55
C TRP A 417 21.51 15.31 -38.86
N GLN A 418 20.74 14.77 -37.91
CA GLN A 418 19.32 14.41 -38.13
C GLN A 418 18.26 15.11 -37.25
N GLY A 419 18.58 15.67 -36.07
CA GLY A 419 17.56 16.04 -35.07
C GLY A 419 17.67 17.44 -34.44
N ASP A 420 18.24 18.41 -35.16
CA ASP A 420 18.31 19.86 -34.86
C ASP A 420 18.86 20.27 -33.47
N THR A 421 19.41 19.34 -32.70
CA THR A 421 19.89 19.56 -31.32
C THR A 421 21.11 18.70 -31.03
N TYR A 422 21.98 19.17 -30.12
CA TYR A 422 23.15 18.43 -29.65
C TYR A 422 22.80 17.00 -29.19
N ALA A 423 21.73 16.85 -28.41
CA ALA A 423 21.30 15.54 -27.89
C ALA A 423 20.90 14.60 -29.03
N ALA A 424 20.09 15.07 -29.98
CA ALA A 424 19.68 14.25 -31.11
C ALA A 424 20.88 13.77 -31.96
N TYR A 425 21.90 14.60 -32.14
CA TYR A 425 23.11 14.23 -32.87
C TYR A 425 23.99 13.23 -32.12
N THR A 426 24.14 13.42 -30.81
CA THR A 426 25.20 12.76 -30.03
C THR A 426 24.73 11.56 -29.23
N THR A 427 23.43 11.40 -28.97
CA THR A 427 22.94 10.29 -28.14
C THR A 427 21.93 9.39 -28.83
N THR A 428 21.70 9.55 -30.14
CA THR A 428 20.63 8.81 -30.83
C THR A 428 21.09 8.14 -32.13
N ILE A 429 20.44 7.02 -32.44
CA ILE A 429 20.50 6.36 -33.75
C ILE A 429 19.32 6.82 -34.59
N GLY A 430 19.62 7.28 -35.80
CA GLY A 430 18.67 7.83 -36.75
C GLY A 430 18.12 6.85 -37.76
N ILE A 431 16.80 6.75 -37.84
CA ILE A 431 16.13 5.88 -38.79
C ILE A 431 15.14 6.70 -39.62
N GLU A 432 15.39 6.74 -40.93
CA GLU A 432 14.49 7.32 -41.93
C GLU A 432 13.64 6.22 -42.58
N THR A 433 12.32 6.33 -42.50
CA THR A 433 11.41 5.42 -43.21
C THR A 433 10.91 6.03 -44.51
N CYS A 434 11.03 5.29 -45.61
CA CYS A 434 10.55 5.72 -46.93
C CYS A 434 9.02 5.85 -46.93
N VAL A 435 8.52 6.82 -47.68
CA VAL A 435 7.08 7.09 -47.86
C VAL A 435 6.71 7.28 -49.32
N ASP A 436 7.51 6.70 -50.22
CA ASP A 436 7.38 6.83 -51.66
C ASP A 436 6.16 6.09 -52.22
N GLN A 437 5.59 6.68 -53.27
CA GLN A 437 4.40 6.12 -53.92
C GLN A 437 4.67 4.75 -54.53
N ASN A 438 3.64 3.91 -54.54
CA ASN A 438 3.65 2.50 -54.95
C ASN A 438 4.46 1.55 -54.05
N SER A 439 5.11 2.03 -52.98
CA SER A 439 5.72 1.16 -51.97
C SER A 439 4.66 0.58 -51.03
N ASP A 440 4.95 -0.58 -50.45
CA ASP A 440 4.16 -1.12 -49.35
C ASP A 440 4.54 -0.45 -48.02
N LEU A 441 3.94 0.71 -47.76
CA LEU A 441 4.17 1.50 -46.54
C LEU A 441 4.02 0.69 -45.23
N TYR A 442 3.09 -0.26 -45.18
CA TYR A 442 2.89 -1.04 -43.96
C TYR A 442 4.02 -2.06 -43.75
N THR A 443 4.53 -2.65 -44.83
CA THR A 443 5.73 -3.49 -44.79
C THR A 443 6.97 -2.67 -44.41
N THR A 444 7.11 -1.43 -44.90
CA THR A 444 8.14 -0.49 -44.43
C THR A 444 8.07 -0.28 -42.92
N TRP A 445 6.88 -0.06 -42.35
CA TRP A 445 6.72 0.10 -40.89
C TRP A 445 7.02 -1.18 -40.11
N HIS A 446 6.64 -2.36 -40.61
CA HIS A 446 7.02 -3.65 -40.03
C HIS A 446 8.53 -3.86 -40.00
N ARG A 447 9.21 -3.61 -41.13
CA ARG A 447 10.67 -3.73 -41.22
C ARG A 447 11.37 -2.71 -40.34
N THR A 448 10.85 -1.49 -40.28
CA THR A 448 11.35 -0.45 -39.37
C THR A 448 11.20 -0.87 -37.91
N ALA A 449 10.05 -1.45 -37.55
CA ALA A 449 9.81 -1.94 -36.21
C ALA A 449 10.80 -3.05 -35.81
N LYS A 450 11.07 -3.98 -36.73
CA LYS A 450 12.09 -5.02 -36.53
C LYS A 450 13.50 -4.44 -36.36
N LEU A 451 13.88 -3.43 -37.16
CA LEU A 451 15.16 -2.73 -37.02
C LEU A 451 15.27 -2.07 -35.63
N MET A 452 14.23 -1.32 -35.24
CA MET A 452 14.19 -0.62 -33.96
C MET A 452 14.30 -1.60 -32.80
N ALA A 453 13.51 -2.67 -32.79
CA ALA A 453 13.58 -3.70 -31.74
C ALA A 453 14.96 -4.36 -31.66
N THR A 454 15.60 -4.63 -32.80
CA THR A 454 16.98 -5.18 -32.85
C THR A 454 17.97 -4.21 -32.20
N LEU A 455 17.86 -2.92 -32.49
CA LEU A 455 18.71 -1.89 -31.90
C LEU A 455 18.41 -1.66 -30.41
N LEU A 456 17.15 -1.76 -29.99
CA LEU A 456 16.78 -1.69 -28.58
C LEU A 456 17.48 -2.79 -27.77
N VAL A 457 17.39 -4.04 -28.22
CA VAL A 457 18.08 -5.18 -27.58
C VAL A 457 19.60 -5.01 -27.62
N LYS A 458 20.17 -4.56 -28.76
CA LYS A 458 21.61 -4.36 -28.92
C LYS A 458 22.20 -3.35 -27.93
N TYR A 459 21.43 -2.32 -27.57
CA TYR A 459 21.88 -1.19 -26.76
C TYR A 459 21.24 -1.13 -25.37
N ASP A 460 20.56 -2.19 -24.94
CA ASP A 460 19.88 -2.26 -23.63
C ASP A 460 18.92 -1.07 -23.41
N LEU A 461 18.15 -0.76 -24.46
CA LEU A 461 17.16 0.32 -24.48
C LEU A 461 15.74 -0.25 -24.39
N LYS A 462 14.82 0.55 -23.86
CA LYS A 462 13.40 0.22 -23.76
C LYS A 462 12.62 0.81 -24.93
N VAL A 463 11.42 0.29 -25.20
CA VAL A 463 10.52 0.87 -26.21
C VAL A 463 10.22 2.35 -25.94
N SER A 464 10.16 2.78 -24.68
CA SER A 464 10.01 4.18 -24.26
C SER A 464 11.17 5.10 -24.68
N ASP A 465 12.32 4.52 -25.04
CA ASP A 465 13.50 5.23 -25.51
C ASP A 465 13.45 5.48 -27.02
N ILE A 466 12.39 5.03 -27.71
CA ILE A 466 12.08 5.49 -29.06
C ILE A 466 11.49 6.89 -28.97
N LYS A 467 12.15 7.83 -29.64
CA LYS A 467 11.75 9.23 -29.74
C LYS A 467 11.36 9.55 -31.17
N GLN A 468 10.57 10.59 -31.33
CA GLN A 468 10.31 11.22 -32.61
C GLN A 468 11.26 12.39 -32.78
N HIS A 469 11.53 12.82 -34.02
CA HIS A 469 12.15 14.13 -34.25
C HIS A 469 11.38 15.25 -33.55
N TYR A 470 10.05 15.14 -33.53
CA TYR A 470 9.18 16.03 -32.76
C TYR A 470 9.58 16.23 -31.30
N ASP A 471 10.09 15.19 -30.63
CA ASP A 471 10.43 15.25 -29.20
C ASP A 471 11.68 16.08 -28.92
N PHE A 472 12.48 16.40 -29.96
CA PHE A 472 13.69 17.21 -29.85
C PHE A 472 13.50 18.66 -30.32
N SER A 473 12.78 18.88 -31.43
CA SER A 473 12.67 20.22 -32.05
C SER A 473 11.24 20.66 -32.35
N GLN A 474 10.23 19.88 -31.96
CA GLN A 474 8.82 20.08 -32.32
C GLN A 474 8.55 20.04 -33.84
N LYS A 475 9.54 19.65 -34.65
CA LYS A 475 9.32 19.37 -36.07
C LYS A 475 8.33 18.23 -36.20
N ASN A 476 7.30 18.39 -37.03
CA ASN A 476 6.29 17.38 -37.25
C ASN A 476 6.84 16.19 -38.07
N CYS A 477 7.68 15.37 -37.46
CA CYS A 477 8.35 14.21 -38.04
C CYS A 477 8.42 13.08 -36.98
N PRO A 478 8.05 11.83 -37.30
CA PRO A 478 7.68 11.30 -38.63
C PRO A 478 6.29 11.79 -39.08
N GLN A 479 6.25 12.57 -40.17
CA GLN A 479 5.12 13.40 -40.56
C GLN A 479 3.90 12.57 -40.95
N THR A 480 4.14 11.51 -41.72
CA THR A 480 3.14 10.56 -42.23
C THR A 480 2.44 9.87 -41.05
N LEU A 481 3.19 9.31 -40.11
CA LEU A 481 2.61 8.64 -38.95
C LEU A 481 1.83 9.61 -38.04
N ARG A 482 2.40 10.79 -37.76
CA ARG A 482 1.78 11.78 -36.86
C ARG A 482 0.49 12.33 -37.43
N ARG A 483 0.49 12.79 -38.69
CA ARG A 483 -0.69 13.41 -39.30
C ARG A 483 -1.82 12.42 -39.57
N ASN A 484 -1.50 11.13 -39.76
CA ASN A 484 -2.51 10.08 -39.94
C ASN A 484 -2.95 9.41 -38.64
N ASN A 485 -2.43 9.84 -37.48
CA ASN A 485 -2.66 9.23 -36.16
C ASN A 485 -2.29 7.73 -36.11
N LEU A 486 -1.13 7.38 -36.67
CA LEU A 486 -0.60 6.02 -36.78
C LEU A 486 0.67 5.79 -35.95
N TYR A 487 1.18 6.80 -35.24
CA TYR A 487 2.41 6.63 -34.43
C TYR A 487 2.27 5.54 -33.37
N ALA A 488 1.15 5.51 -32.63
CA ALA A 488 0.89 4.45 -31.65
C ALA A 488 0.78 3.05 -32.31
N ASN A 489 0.24 2.99 -33.53
CA ASN A 489 0.21 1.74 -34.29
C ASN A 489 1.64 1.29 -34.63
N ALA A 490 2.49 2.18 -35.13
CA ALA A 490 3.89 1.87 -35.43
C ALA A 490 4.67 1.41 -34.18
N ILE A 491 4.48 2.05 -33.03
CA ILE A 491 5.10 1.62 -31.76
C ILE A 491 4.61 0.23 -31.34
N SER A 492 3.33 -0.10 -31.52
CA SER A 492 2.82 -1.45 -31.23
C SER A 492 3.43 -2.55 -32.11
N LEU A 493 3.93 -2.20 -33.31
CA LEU A 493 4.73 -3.14 -34.13
C LEU A 493 6.10 -3.37 -33.50
N VAL A 494 6.74 -2.30 -32.98
CA VAL A 494 8.03 -2.39 -32.29
C VAL A 494 7.92 -3.22 -31.02
N GLU A 495 6.87 -3.03 -30.24
CA GLU A 495 6.61 -3.82 -29.02
C GLU A 495 6.52 -5.32 -29.31
N ALA A 496 5.84 -5.69 -30.41
CA ALA A 496 5.73 -7.09 -30.82
C ALA A 496 7.08 -7.69 -31.23
N GLU A 497 7.89 -6.95 -32.00
CA GLU A 497 9.24 -7.35 -32.39
C GLU A 497 10.19 -7.44 -31.19
N TYR A 498 10.12 -6.46 -30.28
CA TYR A 498 10.94 -6.43 -29.07
C TYR A 498 10.62 -7.63 -28.17
N LEU A 499 9.33 -7.91 -27.93
CA LEU A 499 8.90 -9.07 -27.15
C LEU A 499 9.30 -10.40 -27.82
N ALA A 500 9.22 -10.49 -29.15
CA ALA A 500 9.69 -11.67 -29.86
C ALA A 500 11.21 -11.87 -29.72
N LEU A 501 12.00 -10.79 -29.77
CA LEU A 501 13.45 -10.87 -29.60
C LEU A 501 13.86 -11.20 -28.16
N THR A 502 13.19 -10.66 -27.14
CA THR A 502 13.57 -10.90 -25.74
C THR A 502 13.04 -12.22 -25.21
N GLU A 503 11.81 -12.61 -25.55
CA GLU A 503 11.17 -13.79 -24.97
C GLU A 503 11.17 -15.01 -25.91
N LEU A 504 11.21 -14.79 -27.23
CA LEU A 504 11.05 -15.85 -28.23
C LEU A 504 12.31 -16.12 -29.07
N SER A 505 13.48 -15.57 -28.71
CA SER A 505 14.73 -15.75 -29.47
C SER A 505 15.16 -17.22 -29.68
N GLY A 506 14.73 -18.12 -28.79
CA GLY A 506 14.96 -19.56 -28.90
C GLY A 506 13.98 -20.31 -29.80
N TYR A 507 12.99 -19.62 -30.38
CA TYR A 507 11.91 -20.22 -31.14
C TYR A 507 11.91 -19.81 -32.61
N THR A 508 11.51 -20.74 -33.46
CA THR A 508 11.12 -20.48 -34.85
C THR A 508 9.62 -20.28 -34.91
N ILE A 509 9.19 -19.14 -35.46
CA ILE A 509 7.79 -18.77 -35.65
C ILE A 509 7.47 -18.87 -37.14
N THR A 510 6.49 -19.70 -37.50
CA THR A 510 6.04 -19.88 -38.88
C THR A 510 4.58 -19.48 -39.03
N PHE A 511 4.30 -18.70 -40.07
CA PHE A 511 2.94 -18.26 -40.43
C PHE A 511 2.50 -19.01 -41.70
N THR A 512 1.31 -19.60 -41.65
CA THR A 512 0.69 -20.28 -42.80
C THR A 512 -0.72 -19.73 -43.00
N SER A 513 -0.90 -18.95 -44.07
CA SER A 513 -2.20 -18.40 -44.42
C SER A 513 -3.10 -19.48 -45.05
N SER A 514 -4.36 -19.55 -44.62
CA SER A 514 -5.39 -20.37 -45.31
C SER A 514 -6.00 -19.63 -46.50
N ASN A 515 -5.63 -18.36 -46.68
CA ASN A 515 -6.23 -17.42 -47.62
C ASN A 515 -5.13 -16.62 -48.33
N THR A 516 -4.18 -17.30 -48.98
CA THR A 516 -2.98 -16.71 -49.60
C THR A 516 -3.26 -15.66 -50.68
N GLU A 517 -4.47 -15.65 -51.25
CA GLU A 517 -4.93 -14.58 -52.14
C GLU A 517 -5.07 -13.22 -51.43
N TYR A 518 -5.35 -13.21 -50.13
CA TYR A 518 -5.65 -12.00 -49.35
C TYR A 518 -4.60 -11.69 -48.30
N VAL A 519 -3.97 -12.72 -47.72
CA VAL A 519 -2.94 -12.60 -46.68
C VAL A 519 -1.79 -13.53 -47.02
N ASP A 520 -0.58 -13.01 -47.11
CA ASP A 520 0.60 -13.82 -47.38
C ASP A 520 1.06 -14.64 -46.16
N ASN A 521 2.14 -15.42 -46.32
CA ASN A 521 2.72 -16.21 -45.25
C ASN A 521 3.58 -15.40 -44.28
N TYR A 522 3.54 -14.06 -44.35
CA TYR A 522 4.06 -13.16 -43.33
C TYR A 522 2.94 -12.49 -42.53
N GLY A 523 1.67 -12.82 -42.82
CA GLY A 523 0.51 -12.17 -42.25
C GLY A 523 0.21 -10.81 -42.87
N ARG A 524 0.95 -10.38 -43.89
CA ARG A 524 0.69 -9.12 -44.59
C ARG A 524 -0.56 -9.31 -45.44
N ILE A 525 -1.55 -8.44 -45.28
CA ILE A 525 -2.66 -8.38 -46.23
C ILE A 525 -2.07 -7.95 -47.57
N VAL A 526 -2.40 -8.60 -48.67
CA VAL A 526 -1.89 -8.28 -50.02
C VAL A 526 -3.00 -7.87 -50.98
N LYS A 527 -4.27 -8.04 -50.58
CA LYS A 527 -5.44 -7.72 -51.38
C LYS A 527 -6.67 -7.53 -50.51
N LEU A 528 -7.37 -6.41 -50.70
CA LEU A 528 -8.70 -6.17 -50.13
C LEU A 528 -9.82 -6.36 -51.17
N LEU A 529 -11.00 -6.73 -50.68
CA LEU A 529 -12.23 -6.89 -51.47
C LEU A 529 -13.19 -5.72 -51.24
N ASP A 530 -14.21 -5.63 -52.10
CA ASP A 530 -15.28 -4.64 -51.96
C ASP A 530 -16.26 -4.99 -50.83
N GLN A 531 -16.11 -6.17 -50.21
CA GLN A 531 -16.87 -6.62 -49.05
C GLN A 531 -15.91 -7.16 -47.98
N PRO A 532 -16.23 -7.03 -46.69
CA PRO A 532 -15.42 -7.61 -45.62
C PRO A 532 -15.31 -9.13 -45.75
N ILE A 533 -14.17 -9.69 -45.39
CA ILE A 533 -13.92 -11.14 -45.43
C ILE A 533 -13.21 -11.59 -44.17
N ARG A 534 -13.64 -12.72 -43.60
CA ARG A 534 -12.90 -13.40 -42.54
C ARG A 534 -11.83 -14.29 -43.16
N VAL A 535 -10.58 -14.09 -42.73
CA VAL A 535 -9.43 -14.91 -43.13
C VAL A 535 -8.90 -15.70 -41.95
N GLY A 536 -8.41 -16.91 -42.21
CA GLY A 536 -7.81 -17.79 -41.22
C GLY A 536 -6.32 -17.99 -41.49
N TYR A 537 -5.52 -18.11 -40.44
CA TYR A 537 -4.11 -18.43 -40.54
C TYR A 537 -3.64 -19.22 -39.32
N MET A 538 -2.67 -20.08 -39.54
CA MET A 538 -2.02 -20.86 -38.49
C MET A 538 -0.66 -20.24 -38.16
N VAL A 539 -0.37 -20.11 -36.87
CA VAL A 539 0.96 -19.75 -36.38
C VAL A 539 1.50 -20.95 -35.62
N THR A 540 2.68 -21.40 -36.01
CA THR A 540 3.40 -22.50 -35.37
C THR A 540 4.64 -21.93 -34.68
N VAL A 541 4.90 -22.39 -33.46
CA VAL A 541 6.08 -22.01 -32.69
C VAL A 541 6.83 -23.27 -32.28
N SER A 542 8.13 -23.35 -32.60
CA SER A 542 8.95 -24.51 -32.29
C SER A 542 10.35 -24.13 -31.82
N ASP A 543 10.98 -24.94 -30.96
CA ASP A 543 12.33 -24.68 -30.44
C ASP A 543 13.40 -25.63 -31.02
N GLY A 544 13.01 -26.56 -31.89
CA GLY A 544 13.88 -27.61 -32.44
C GLY A 544 14.35 -28.65 -31.41
N LYS A 545 13.89 -28.57 -30.16
CA LYS A 545 14.26 -29.42 -29.01
C LYS A 545 13.09 -30.22 -28.43
N GLY A 546 11.89 -30.03 -28.97
CA GLY A 546 10.70 -30.83 -28.65
C GLY A 546 9.43 -30.01 -28.47
N TYR A 547 9.55 -28.70 -28.23
CA TYR A 547 8.40 -27.80 -28.27
C TYR A 547 7.99 -27.55 -29.72
N ASN A 548 6.72 -27.82 -30.04
CA ASN A 548 6.13 -27.56 -31.35
C ASN A 548 4.61 -27.42 -31.20
N GLU A 549 4.17 -26.21 -30.91
CA GLU A 549 2.75 -25.89 -30.69
C GLU A 549 2.23 -25.02 -31.83
N SER A 550 0.93 -25.07 -32.07
CA SER A 550 0.29 -24.27 -33.11
C SER A 550 -1.03 -23.69 -32.63
N ILE A 551 -1.34 -22.49 -33.12
CA ILE A 551 -2.61 -21.82 -32.90
C ILE A 551 -3.22 -21.40 -34.23
N PHE A 552 -4.53 -21.58 -34.36
CA PHE A 552 -5.31 -21.07 -35.49
C PHE A 552 -6.02 -19.77 -35.09
N LEU A 553 -5.83 -18.71 -35.88
CA LEU A 553 -6.35 -17.37 -35.62
C LEU A 553 -7.19 -16.90 -36.80
N TYR A 554 -8.13 -15.98 -36.52
CA TYR A 554 -9.03 -15.42 -37.52
C TYR A 554 -9.01 -13.89 -37.45
N SER A 555 -8.91 -13.24 -38.60
CA SER A 555 -9.04 -11.78 -38.70
C SER A 555 -10.19 -11.41 -39.64
N ASP A 556 -10.90 -10.35 -39.30
CA ASP A 556 -11.94 -9.77 -40.14
C ASP A 556 -11.32 -8.64 -40.96
N LEU A 557 -11.01 -8.92 -42.22
CA LEU A 557 -10.44 -7.92 -43.11
C LEU A 557 -11.54 -6.94 -43.54
N PRO A 558 -11.29 -5.62 -43.44
CA PRO A 558 -12.25 -4.63 -43.87
C PRO A 558 -12.43 -4.64 -45.40
N ALA A 559 -13.55 -4.11 -45.86
CA ALA A 559 -13.69 -3.76 -47.28
C ALA A 559 -12.77 -2.58 -47.64
N LYS A 560 -12.56 -2.36 -48.93
CA LYS A 560 -11.93 -1.11 -49.41
C LYS A 560 -12.75 0.10 -48.91
N PRO A 561 -12.07 1.11 -48.32
CA PRO A 561 -12.70 2.31 -47.76
C PRO A 561 -13.21 3.30 -48.82
#